data_AF-A0AB36XUK0-F1
#
_entry.id   AF-A0AB36XUK0-F1
#
_cell.length_a   1.000
_cell.length_b   1.000
_cell.length_c   1.000
_cell.angle_alpha   90.00
_cell.angle_beta   90.00
_cell.angle_gamma   90.00
#
_symmetry.space_group_name_H-M   'P 1'
#
loop_
_entity.id
_entity.type
_entity.pdbx_description
1 polymer ?
#
loop_
_entity_poly.entity_id
_entity_poly.type
_entity_poly.pdbx_seq_one_letter_code
_entity_poly.pdbx_strand_id
1 'polypeptide(L)' 'MDAYKLSLIGSRLFQYEVKPFLIGVSSGQIAPEAGSEHWNELKNKAQNNQVSDVELRTMVELCGYEKLGLLYELMDELES' A
#
# COMPACT_ATOMS: atom_id res chain seq x y z
N MET A 1 3.13 -6.28 -25.49
CA MET A 1 2.36 -5.25 -24.75
C MET A 1 3.33 -4.10 -24.50
N ASP A 2 2.88 -2.86 -24.63
CA ASP A 2 3.76 -1.69 -24.45
C ASP A 2 4.02 -1.49 -22.94
N ALA A 3 5.27 -1.71 -22.50
CA ALA A 3 5.66 -1.64 -21.10
C ALA A 3 5.33 -0.27 -20.47
N TYR A 4 5.40 0.81 -21.26
CA TYR A 4 5.00 2.14 -20.82
C TYR A 4 3.50 2.23 -20.49
N LYS A 5 2.66 1.61 -21.32
CA LYS A 5 1.20 1.58 -21.06
C LYS A 5 0.87 0.76 -19.82
N LEU A 6 1.58 -0.35 -19.60
CA LEU A 6 1.42 -1.17 -18.39
C LEU A 6 1.83 -0.42 -17.13
N SER A 7 2.98 0.26 -17.15
CA SER A 7 3.44 1.13 -16.05
C SER A 7 2.40 2.22 -15.75
N LEU A 8 1.90 2.92 -16.79
CA LEU A 8 0.88 3.95 -16.61
C LEU A 8 -0.42 3.43 -16.00
N ILE A 9 -0.87 2.24 -16.43
CA ILE A 9 -2.07 1.60 -15.87
C ILE A 9 -1.81 1.20 -14.40
N GLY A 10 -0.66 0.60 -14.10
CA GLY A 10 -0.25 0.22 -12.75
C GLY A 10 -0.26 1.40 -11.79
N SER A 11 0.37 2.53 -12.16
CA SER A 11 0.39 3.73 -11.32
C SER A 11 -1.01 4.30 -11.06
N ARG A 12 -1.93 4.23 -12.05
CA ARG A 12 -3.31 4.69 -11.87
C ARG A 12 -4.08 3.77 -10.93
N LEU A 13 -3.95 2.45 -11.09
CA LEU A 13 -4.57 1.47 -10.19
C LEU A 13 -4.08 1.64 -8.75
N PHE A 14 -2.78 1.89 -8.58
CA PHE A 14 -2.19 2.20 -7.28
C PHE A 14 -2.84 3.42 -6.63
N GLN A 15 -2.98 4.52 -7.37
CA GLN A 15 -3.66 5.73 -6.87
C GLN A 15 -5.12 5.48 -6.47
N TYR A 16 -5.82 4.58 -7.15
CA TYR A 16 -7.20 4.23 -6.79
C TYR A 16 -7.30 3.38 -5.53
N GLU A 17 -6.34 2.50 -5.26
CA GLU A 17 -6.39 1.57 -4.13
C GLU A 17 -5.69 2.10 -2.87
N VAL A 18 -4.69 2.97 -3.00
CA VAL A 18 -3.96 3.52 -1.83
C VAL A 18 -4.88 4.33 -0.91
N LYS A 19 -5.81 5.09 -1.47
CA LYS A 19 -6.70 5.95 -0.68
C LYS A 19 -7.73 5.12 0.13
N PRO A 20 -8.47 4.16 -0.46
CA PRO A 20 -9.28 3.21 0.29
C PRO A 20 -8.51 2.48 1.39
N PHE A 21 -7.29 2.02 1.08
CA PHE A 21 -6.43 1.36 2.06
C PHE A 21 -6.13 2.27 3.27
N LEU A 22 -5.62 3.48 3.03
CA LEU A 22 -5.29 4.41 4.11
C LEU A 22 -6.52 4.85 4.93
N ILE A 23 -7.69 4.97 4.32
CA ILE A 23 -8.96 5.21 5.03
C ILE A 23 -9.33 4.01 5.91
N GLY A 24 -9.20 2.79 5.37
CA GLY A 24 -9.44 1.55 6.10
C GLY A 24 -8.51 1.43 7.32
N VAL A 25 -7.22 1.75 7.15
CA VAL A 25 -6.25 1.76 8.25
C VAL A 25 -6.61 2.83 9.29
N SER A 26 -6.89 4.05 8.85
CA SER A 26 -7.20 5.18 9.73
C SER A 26 -8.45 4.94 10.56
N SER A 27 -9.46 4.31 9.97
CA SER A 27 -10.72 3.93 10.65
C SER A 27 -10.61 2.66 11.48
N GLY A 28 -9.53 1.89 11.34
CA GLY A 28 -9.34 0.60 12.00
C GLY A 28 -10.12 -0.55 11.35
N GLN A 29 -10.70 -0.34 10.17
CA GLN A 29 -11.30 -1.41 9.36
C GLN A 29 -10.24 -2.34 8.79
N ILE A 30 -9.04 -1.82 8.51
CA ILE A 30 -7.87 -2.59 8.12
C ILE A 30 -6.89 -2.57 9.29
N ALA A 31 -6.44 -3.76 9.67
CA ALA A 31 -5.48 -3.99 10.74
C ALA A 31 -4.54 -5.13 10.33
N PRO A 32 -3.37 -5.26 10.99
CA PRO A 32 -2.42 -6.32 10.70
C PRO A 32 -3.02 -7.70 10.96
N GLU A 33 -2.66 -8.68 10.15
CA GLU A 33 -3.04 -10.08 10.36
C GLU A 33 -2.35 -10.68 11.58
N ALA A 34 -1.15 -10.18 11.90
CA ALA A 34 -0.36 -10.56 13.07
C ALA A 34 -0.02 -9.33 13.92
N GLY A 35 0.12 -9.52 15.24
CA GLY A 35 0.52 -8.45 16.14
C GLY A 35 1.86 -7.83 15.71
N SER A 36 1.89 -6.50 15.59
CA SER A 36 3.10 -5.74 15.25
C SER A 36 3.24 -4.57 16.22
N GLU A 37 4.41 -4.49 16.87
CA GLU A 37 4.73 -3.41 17.83
C GLU A 37 4.76 -2.03 17.14
N HIS A 38 5.08 -2.00 15.84
CA HIS A 38 5.25 -0.78 15.05
C HIS A 38 3.93 -0.30 14.43
N TRP A 39 2.85 -1.10 14.49
CA TRP A 39 1.59 -0.78 13.81
C TRP A 39 0.97 0.53 14.29
N ASN A 40 1.01 0.80 15.60
CA ASN A 40 0.42 2.01 16.14
C ASN A 40 1.14 3.28 15.65
N GLU A 41 2.46 3.21 15.48
CA GLU A 41 3.25 4.32 14.91
C GLU A 41 2.88 4.53 13.44
N LEU A 42 2.85 3.45 12.64
CA LEU A 42 2.49 3.49 11.22
C LEU A 42 1.07 4.02 11.01
N LYS A 43 0.10 3.56 11.81
CA LYS A 43 -1.28 4.05 11.81
C LYS A 43 -1.34 5.53 12.13
N ASN A 44 -0.60 6.00 13.13
CA ASN A 44 -0.53 7.43 13.47
C ASN A 44 0.04 8.25 12.31
N LYS A 45 1.11 7.78 11.65
CA LYS A 45 1.64 8.44 10.45
C LYS A 45 0.61 8.49 9.33
N ALA A 46 -0.14 7.40 9.11
CA ALA A 46 -1.17 7.34 8.07
C ALA A 46 -2.29 8.35 8.31
N GLN A 47 -2.76 8.46 9.55
CA GLN A 47 -3.78 9.45 9.94
C GLN A 47 -3.31 10.91 9.75
N ASN A 48 -2.00 11.15 9.86
CA ASN A 48 -1.39 12.47 9.67
C ASN A 48 -0.89 12.72 8.23
N ASN A 49 -1.12 11.80 7.29
CA ASN A 49 -0.58 11.85 5.91
C ASN A 49 0.96 11.96 5.85
N GLN A 50 1.65 11.33 6.79
CA GLN A 50 3.12 11.36 6.93
C GLN A 50 3.78 10.02 6.59
N VAL A 51 3.07 9.15 5.86
CA VAL A 51 3.57 7.82 5.47
C VAL A 51 4.43 7.95 4.22
N SER A 52 5.67 7.47 4.32
CA SER A 52 6.55 7.26 3.16
C SER A 52 6.13 6.02 2.37
N ASP A 53 6.59 5.89 1.13
CA ASP A 53 6.26 4.72 0.30
C ASP A 53 6.76 3.39 0.91
N VAL A 54 7.94 3.39 1.52
CA VAL A 54 8.48 2.20 2.23
C VAL A 54 7.59 1.81 3.41
N GLU A 55 7.12 2.78 4.17
CA GLU A 55 6.18 2.54 5.28
C GLU A 55 4.83 2.07 4.77
N LEU A 56 4.33 2.62 3.66
CA LEU A 56 3.09 2.18 3.02
C LEU A 56 3.18 0.72 2.57
N ARG A 57 4.28 0.35 1.90
CA ARG A 57 4.54 -1.03 1.49
C ARG A 57 4.59 -1.98 2.69
N THR A 58 5.29 -1.57 3.76
CA THR A 58 5.33 -2.32 5.02
C THR A 58 3.92 -2.50 5.62
N MET A 59 3.09 -1.45 5.60
CA MET A 59 1.72 -1.53 6.09
C MET A 59 0.86 -2.49 5.26
N VAL A 60 1.01 -2.48 3.93
CA VAL A 60 0.29 -3.38 3.02
C VAL A 60 0.66 -4.83 3.30
N GLU A 61 1.95 -5.12 3.49
CA GLU A 61 2.45 -6.46 3.84
C GLU A 61 1.92 -6.92 5.20
N LEU A 62 1.97 -6.06 6.23
CA LEU A 62 1.47 -6.38 7.57
C LEU A 62 -0.03 -6.70 7.59
N CYS A 63 -0.80 -6.03 6.74
CA CYS A 63 -2.25 -6.19 6.67
C CYS A 63 -2.71 -7.25 5.66
N GLY A 64 -1.79 -7.90 4.95
CA GLY A 64 -2.14 -8.85 3.90
C GLY A 64 -3.03 -8.25 2.80
N TYR A 65 -2.88 -6.95 2.50
CA TYR A 65 -3.79 -6.25 1.57
C TYR A 65 -3.45 -6.58 0.11
N GLU A 66 -3.94 -7.73 -0.35
CA GLU A 66 -3.63 -8.39 -1.62
C GLU A 66 -3.59 -7.44 -2.82
N LYS A 67 -4.58 -6.54 -2.93
CA LYS A 67 -4.68 -5.64 -4.09
C LYS A 67 -3.47 -4.71 -4.25
N LEU A 68 -2.99 -4.11 -3.17
CA LEU A 68 -1.80 -3.25 -3.23
C LEU A 68 -0.53 -4.10 -3.29
N GLY A 69 -0.52 -5.29 -2.66
CA GLY A 69 0.58 -6.24 -2.77
C GLY A 69 0.87 -6.60 -4.23
N LEU A 70 -0.15 -7.01 -4.99
CA LEU A 70 -0.03 -7.33 -6.42
C LEU A 70 0.43 -6.13 -7.26
N LEU A 71 0.03 -4.91 -6.88
CA LEU A 71 0.47 -3.71 -7.59
C LEU A 71 1.94 -3.40 -7.32
N TYR A 72 2.42 -3.61 -6.09
CA TYR A 72 3.85 -3.51 -5.79
C TYR A 72 4.67 -4.56 -6.56
N GLU A 73 4.20 -5.81 -6.61
CA GLU A 73 4.85 -6.87 -7.42
C GLU A 73 4.92 -6.48 -8.90
N LEU A 74 3.82 -6.00 -9.49
CA LEU A 74 3.79 -5.54 -10.87
C LEU A 74 4.76 -4.39 -11.13
N MET A 75 4.85 -3.42 -10.21
CA MET A 75 5.77 -2.28 -10.36
C MET A 75 7.22 -2.75 -10.29
N ASP A 76 7.56 -3.64 -9.35
CA ASP A 76 8.91 -4.20 -9.22
C ASP A 76 9.33 -4.96 -10.50
N GLU A 77 8.43 -5.75 -11.10
CA GLU A 77 8.68 -6.48 -12.37
C GLU A 77 8.86 -5.55 -13.58
N LEU A 78 8.29 -4.35 -13.55
CA LEU A 78 8.43 -3.38 -14.64
C LEU A 78 9.71 -2.56 -14.54
N GLU A 79 10.33 -2.48 -13.36
CA GLU A 79 11.58 -1.78 -13.11
C GLU A 79 12.83 -2.68 -13.27
N SER A 80 12.65 -4.00 -13.27
CA SER A 80 13.69 -5.03 -13.47
C SER A 80 14.10 -5.25 -14.92
#